data_AF-A0A4Z0NAR6-F1
#
_entry.id   AF-A0A4Z0NAR6-F1
#
_cell.length_a   1.000
_cell.length_b   1.000
_cell.length_c   1.000
_cell.angle_alpha   90.00
_cell.angle_beta   90.00
_cell.angle_gamma   90.00
#
_symmetry.space_group_name_H-M   'P 1'
#
loop_
_entity.id
_entity.type
_entity.pdbx_description
1 polymer ?
#
loop_
_entity_poly.entity_id
_entity_poly.type
_entity_poly.pdbx_seq_one_letter_code
_entity_poly.pdbx_strand_id
1 'polypeptide(L)'
;VFVGNQVTSNGNLGNTGSAKNVEVQLLDTSGEPINLTGGFTGDGDLQLEPNASEASATYTARYYSTGKAEAGTVAATLQYAVS
;
A
#
# COMPACT_ATOMS: atom_id res chain seq x y z
N VAL A 1 2.77 -10.30 4.13
CA VAL A 1 2.19 -9.29 5.05
C VAL A 1 2.78 -7.91 4.76
N PHE A 2 1.92 -6.92 4.49
CA PHE A 2 2.25 -5.50 4.39
C PHE A 2 2.02 -4.83 5.75
N VAL A 3 3.02 -4.08 6.23
CA VAL A 3 2.93 -3.25 7.44
C VAL A 3 3.36 -1.83 7.10
N GLY A 4 2.42 -0.88 7.20
CA GLY A 4 2.71 0.54 6.95
C GLY A 4 3.47 1.18 8.12
N ASN A 5 4.46 2.03 7.83
CA ASN A 5 5.24 2.71 8.87
C ASN A 5 4.47 3.88 9.50
N GLN A 6 3.66 4.60 8.72
CA GLN A 6 2.81 5.70 9.17
C GLN A 6 1.42 5.50 8.59
N VAL A 7 0.55 4.76 9.28
CA VAL A 7 -0.82 4.50 8.80
C VAL A 7 -1.76 5.59 9.28
N THR A 8 -2.55 6.16 8.36
CA THR A 8 -3.55 7.19 8.69
C THR A 8 -4.88 6.57 9.09
N SER A 9 -5.83 7.38 9.57
CA SER A 9 -7.19 6.91 9.91
C SER A 9 -7.98 6.41 8.69
N ASN A 10 -7.54 6.73 7.47
CA ASN A 10 -8.15 6.22 6.23
C ASN A 10 -7.60 4.83 5.85
N GLY A 11 -6.68 4.26 6.64
CA GLY A 11 -6.01 2.99 6.32
C GLY A 11 -4.89 3.12 5.28
N ASN A 12 -4.55 4.33 4.85
CA ASN A 12 -3.51 4.61 3.86
C ASN A 12 -2.15 4.87 4.50
N LEU A 13 -1.10 4.95 3.68
CA LEU A 13 0.22 5.44 4.11
C LEU A 13 0.21 6.97 4.15
N GLY A 14 0.56 7.54 5.29
CA GLY A 14 0.71 8.97 5.48
C GLY A 14 1.92 9.52 4.72
N ASN A 15 1.75 10.69 4.11
CA ASN A 15 2.86 11.41 3.48
C ASN A 15 3.83 11.97 4.54
N THR A 16 5.11 11.64 4.43
CA THR A 16 6.21 12.22 5.24
C THR A 16 6.98 13.31 4.50
N GLY A 17 6.64 13.58 3.24
CA GLY A 17 7.15 14.69 2.45
C GLY A 17 6.47 16.04 2.79
N SER A 18 6.70 17.05 1.95
CA SER A 18 6.22 18.41 2.19
C SER A 18 4.79 18.69 1.71
N ALA A 19 4.26 17.91 0.75
CA ALA A 19 2.91 18.09 0.24
C ALA A 19 1.86 17.87 1.33
N LYS A 20 0.82 18.71 1.34
CA LYS A 20 -0.30 18.61 2.29
C LYS A 20 -1.54 18.01 1.64
N ASN A 21 -2.41 17.48 2.48
CA ASN A 21 -3.71 16.92 2.11
C ASN A 21 -3.62 15.77 1.08
N VAL A 22 -2.55 14.99 1.15
CA VAL A 22 -2.30 13.83 0.29
C VAL A 22 -1.74 12.66 1.09
N GLU A 23 -2.23 11.47 0.80
CA GLU A 23 -1.77 10.18 1.31
C GLU A 23 -1.36 9.28 0.13
N VAL A 24 -0.73 8.14 0.41
CA VAL A 24 -0.49 7.07 -0.56
C VAL A 24 -1.39 5.88 -0.22
N GLN A 25 -2.30 5.56 -1.13
CA GLN A 25 -3.19 4.39 -1.02
C GLN A 25 -2.64 3.24 -1.84
N LEU A 26 -2.66 2.04 -1.26
CA LEU A 26 -2.39 0.80 -1.96
C LEU A 26 -3.70 0.15 -2.39
N LEU A 27 -3.70 -0.45 -3.57
CA LEU A 27 -4.75 -1.32 -4.07
C LEU A 27 -4.22 -2.75 -4.19
N ASP A 28 -5.07 -3.71 -3.88
CA ASP A 28 -4.79 -5.14 -4.02
C ASP A 28 -4.73 -5.58 -5.48
N THR A 29 -4.54 -6.89 -5.69
CA THR A 29 -4.44 -7.52 -7.01
C THR A 29 -5.75 -7.43 -7.82
N SER A 30 -6.88 -7.15 -7.17
CA SER A 30 -8.20 -6.92 -7.78
C SER A 30 -8.50 -5.43 -7.98
N GLY A 31 -7.61 -4.53 -7.53
CA GLY A 31 -7.79 -3.08 -7.61
C GLY A 31 -8.58 -2.49 -6.44
N GLU A 32 -8.85 -3.26 -5.39
CA GLU A 32 -9.58 -2.80 -4.21
C GLU A 32 -8.65 -2.14 -3.19
N PRO A 33 -9.09 -1.08 -2.48
CA PRO A 33 -8.26 -0.41 -1.48
C PRO A 33 -7.83 -1.33 -0.33
N ILE A 34 -6.52 -1.33 -0.04
CA ILE A 34 -5.96 -2.01 1.12
C ILE A 34 -6.07 -1.10 2.36
N ASN A 35 -6.62 -1.62 3.45
CA ASN A 35 -6.59 -0.97 4.75
C ASN A 35 -5.39 -1.49 5.58
N LEU A 36 -4.45 -0.61 5.91
CA LEU A 36 -3.23 -0.95 6.63
C LEU A 36 -3.32 -0.80 8.17
N THR A 37 -4.46 -0.40 8.76
CA THR A 37 -4.57 -0.10 10.20
C THR A 37 -4.20 -1.30 11.10
N GLY A 38 -4.32 -2.53 10.60
CA GLY A 38 -3.85 -3.76 11.26
C GLY A 38 -2.80 -4.53 10.47
N GLY A 39 -2.19 -3.91 9.45
CA GLY A 39 -1.48 -4.61 8.38
C GLY A 39 -2.43 -5.26 7.38
N PHE A 40 -1.86 -5.83 6.32
CA PHE A 40 -2.60 -6.52 5.26
C PHE A 40 -1.90 -7.81 4.86
N THR A 41 -2.68 -8.87 4.65
CA THR A 41 -2.18 -10.15 4.13
C THR A 41 -2.81 -10.38 2.76
N GLY A 42 -1.97 -10.43 1.72
CA GLY A 42 -2.36 -10.83 0.38
C GLY A 42 -2.46 -12.34 0.28
N ASP A 43 -3.39 -12.94 1.04
CA ASP A 43 -3.55 -14.39 1.13
C ASP A 43 -3.75 -15.00 -0.26
N GLY A 44 -2.82 -15.87 -0.67
CA GLY A 44 -2.84 -16.53 -1.97
C GLY A 44 -2.25 -15.71 -3.13
N ASP A 45 -1.98 -14.42 -2.96
CA ASP A 45 -1.46 -13.56 -4.05
C ASP A 45 -0.09 -14.04 -4.57
N LEU A 46 0.73 -14.64 -3.69
CA LEU A 46 2.02 -15.26 -4.04
C LEU A 46 2.03 -16.76 -3.77
N GLN A 47 0.95 -17.46 -4.10
CA GLN A 47 0.92 -18.91 -4.07
C GLN A 47 1.74 -19.49 -5.24
N LEU A 48 2.66 -20.39 -4.93
CA LEU A 48 3.42 -21.13 -5.95
C LEU A 48 2.63 -22.37 -6.37
N GLU A 49 2.22 -22.42 -7.63
CA GLU A 49 1.52 -23.58 -8.19
C GLU A 49 2.43 -24.81 -8.30
N PRO A 50 1.87 -26.04 -8.29
CA PRO A 50 2.66 -27.25 -8.46
C PRO A 50 3.51 -27.20 -9.74
N ASN A 51 4.81 -27.49 -9.59
CA ASN A 51 5.83 -27.45 -10.67
C ASN A 51 6.17 -26.05 -11.20
N ALA A 52 5.65 -24.97 -10.61
CA ALA A 52 6.12 -23.63 -10.90
C ALA A 52 7.41 -23.31 -10.11
N SER A 53 8.23 -22.42 -10.65
CA SER A 53 9.42 -21.87 -9.98
C SER A 53 9.26 -20.41 -9.57
N GLU A 54 8.19 -19.75 -10.00
CA GLU A 54 7.91 -18.34 -9.73
C GLU A 54 6.41 -18.10 -9.55
N ALA A 55 6.09 -17.06 -8.78
CA ALA A 55 4.76 -16.48 -8.62
C ALA A 55 4.90 -14.96 -8.54
N SER A 56 3.89 -14.22 -9.00
CA SER A 56 3.91 -12.76 -9.01
C SER A 56 2.56 -12.19 -8.67
N ALA A 57 2.55 -11.13 -7.85
CA ALA A 57 1.39 -10.33 -7.52
C ALA A 57 1.67 -8.86 -7.89
N THR A 58 0.70 -8.21 -8.52
CA THR A 58 0.81 -6.79 -8.87
C THR A 58 -0.13 -5.97 -8.01
N TYR A 59 0.44 -5.04 -7.25
CA TYR A 59 -0.29 -4.07 -6.44
C TYR A 59 -0.15 -2.69 -7.06
N THR A 60 -1.11 -1.80 -6.77
CA THR A 60 -1.06 -0.41 -7.26
C THR A 60 -0.86 0.55 -6.10
N ALA A 61 0.01 1.54 -6.28
CA ALA A 61 0.08 2.71 -5.40
C ALA A 61 -0.49 3.92 -6.11
N ARG A 62 -1.37 4.68 -5.44
CA ARG A 62 -1.94 5.93 -5.95
C ARG A 62 -1.94 7.02 -4.90
N TYR A 63 -1.88 8.28 -5.33
CA TYR A 63 -2.15 9.39 -4.44
C TYR A 63 -3.64 9.42 -4.07
N TYR A 64 -3.91 9.70 -2.80
CA TYR A 64 -5.25 9.84 -2.26
C TYR A 64 -5.37 11.24 -1.62
N SER A 65 -6.23 12.09 -2.18
CA SER A 65 -6.43 13.45 -1.68
C SER A 65 -7.34 13.43 -0.46
N THR A 66 -6.89 13.98 0.66
CA THR A 66 -7.71 14.13 1.89
C THR A 66 -8.36 15.51 1.99
N GLY A 67 -8.10 16.37 1.01
CA GLY A 67 -8.63 17.72 0.90
C GLY A 67 -8.09 18.41 -0.36
N LYS A 68 -7.86 19.72 -0.30
CA LYS A 68 -7.16 20.44 -1.37
C LYS A 68 -5.66 20.14 -1.30
N ALA A 69 -5.18 19.24 -2.15
CA ALA A 69 -3.75 18.90 -2.20
C ALA A 69 -2.88 20.14 -2.45
N GLU A 70 -1.78 20.26 -1.72
CA GLU A 70 -0.80 21.33 -1.88
C GLU A 70 0.47 20.81 -2.53
N ALA A 71 1.19 21.70 -3.24
CA ALA A 71 2.43 21.34 -3.90
C ALA A 71 3.51 20.93 -2.88
N GLY A 72 4.32 19.94 -3.25
CA GLY A 72 5.42 19.45 -2.43
C GLY A 72 5.81 18.03 -2.79
N THR A 73 6.71 17.45 -1.99
CA THR A 73 7.12 16.07 -2.15
C THR A 73 6.13 15.11 -1.49
N VAL A 74 5.98 13.93 -2.07
CA VAL A 74 5.28 12.81 -1.45
C VAL A 74 6.27 11.68 -1.20
N ALA A 75 6.36 11.24 0.05
CA ALA A 75 7.19 10.12 0.48
C ALA A 75 6.40 9.26 1.48
N ALA A 76 6.48 7.95 1.33
CA ALA A 76 5.85 6.99 2.22
C ALA A 76 6.67 5.69 2.21
N THR A 77 6.64 4.95 3.32
CA THR A 77 7.34 3.67 3.44
C THR A 77 6.42 2.58 3.95
N LEU A 78 6.67 1.37 3.46
CA LEU A 78 5.98 0.13 3.78
C LEU A 78 7.04 -0.95 3.99
N GLN A 79 6.81 -1.84 4.95
CA GLN A 79 7.54 -3.10 5.07
C GLN A 79 6.71 -4.25 4.52
N TYR A 80 7.37 -5.14 3.79
CA TYR A 80 6.76 -6.35 3.24
C TYR A 80 7.55 -7.59 3.67
N ALA A 81 6.84 -8.58 4.20
CA ALA A 81 7.37 -9.91 4.48
C ALA A 81 6.61 -10.98 3.67
N VAL A 82 7.38 -11.91 3.08
CA VAL A 82 6.91 -13.15 2.46
C VAL A 82 7.35 -14.30 3.37
N SER A 83 6.47 -15.28 3.58
CA SER A 83 6.69 -16.43 4.47
C SER A 83 6.20 -17.70 3.83
#